data_AF-A0A6J4RIN6-F1
#
_entry.id   AF-A0A6J4RIN6-F1
#
_cell.length_a   1.000
_cell.length_b   1.000
_cell.length_c   1.000
_cell.angle_alpha   90.00
_cell.angle_beta   90.00
_cell.angle_gamma   90.00
#
_symmetry.space_group_name_H-M   'P 1'
#
loop_
_entity.id
_entity.type
_entity.pdbx_description
1 polymer ?
#
loop_
_entity_poly.entity_id
_entity_poly.type
_entity_poly.pdbx_seq_one_letter_code
_entity_poly.pdbx_strand_id
1 'polypeptide(L)' 'MGKPIELYTTAGCPYSEAAREDLEWRGVEFVEYDVESDDEARERMLALTGGNRTVPVIAEEDKPVQVGWMGQGCFI' A
#
# COMPACT_ATOMS: atom_id res chain seq x y z
N MET A 1 -11.50 18.19 -4.51
CA MET A 1 -10.60 17.29 -5.25
C MET A 1 -9.91 16.42 -4.22
N GLY A 2 -10.37 15.19 -4.04
CA GLY A 2 -9.72 14.25 -3.14
C GLY A 2 -8.38 13.83 -3.74
N LYS A 3 -7.31 13.82 -2.95
CA LYS A 3 -6.08 13.19 -3.41
C LYS A 3 -6.30 11.68 -3.53
N PRO A 4 -5.71 11.03 -4.54
CA PRO A 4 -5.81 9.58 -4.68
C PRO A 4 -5.11 8.89 -3.51
N ILE A 5 -5.66 7.76 -3.07
CA ILE A 5 -5.03 6.89 -2.08
C ILE A 5 -3.81 6.22 -2.73
N GLU A 6 -2.72 6.06 -2.01
CA GLU A 6 -1.53 5.35 -2.53
C GLU A 6 -1.49 3.96 -1.90
N LEU A 7 -1.62 2.92 -2.72
CA LEU A 7 -1.52 1.53 -2.33
C LEU A 7 -0.15 1.00 -2.74
N TYR A 8 0.69 0.71 -1.77
CA TYR A 8 1.99 0.10 -1.96
C TYR A 8 1.86 -1.42 -1.81
N THR A 9 2.09 -2.14 -2.91
CA THR A 9 1.97 -3.59 -3.03
C THR A 9 3.30 -4.22 -3.45
N THR A 10 3.37 -5.54 -3.38
CA THR A 10 4.37 -6.34 -4.09
C THR A 10 3.68 -7.42 -4.91
N ALA A 11 4.19 -7.67 -6.12
CA ALA A 11 3.81 -8.79 -6.98
C ALA A 11 3.97 -10.16 -6.31
N GLY A 12 4.84 -10.30 -5.31
CA GLY A 12 5.09 -11.57 -4.62
C GLY A 12 4.04 -11.97 -3.57
N CYS A 13 3.01 -11.15 -3.31
CA CYS A 13 2.15 -11.32 -2.14
C CYS A 13 0.64 -11.34 -2.46
N PRO A 14 -0.09 -12.43 -2.13
CA PRO A 14 -1.54 -12.52 -2.39
C PRO A 14 -2.36 -11.54 -1.54
N TYR A 15 -1.84 -11.08 -0.39
CA TYR A 15 -2.51 -10.09 0.45
C TYR A 15 -2.55 -8.70 -0.19
N SER A 16 -1.58 -8.38 -1.03
CA SER A 16 -1.56 -7.13 -1.79
C SER A 16 -2.74 -7.04 -2.76
N GLU A 17 -3.00 -8.14 -3.48
CA GLU A 17 -4.10 -8.22 -4.43
C GLU A 17 -5.46 -8.08 -3.74
N ALA A 18 -5.62 -8.72 -2.57
CA ALA A 18 -6.82 -8.56 -1.76
C ALA A 18 -7.04 -7.12 -1.27
N ALA A 19 -5.96 -6.41 -0.92
CA ALA A 19 -6.04 -4.99 -0.54
C ALA A 19 -6.43 -4.09 -1.72
N ARG A 20 -5.91 -4.38 -2.92
CA ARG A 20 -6.34 -3.71 -4.16
C ARG A 20 -7.83 -3.93 -4.40
N GLU A 21 -8.29 -5.18 -4.42
CA GLU A 21 -9.69 -5.51 -4.68
C GLU A 21 -10.64 -4.83 -3.68
N ASP A 22 -10.27 -4.75 -2.39
CA ASP A 22 -11.08 -4.04 -1.40
C ASP A 22 -11.20 -2.54 -1.71
N LEU A 23 -10.10 -1.89 -2.11
CA LEU A 23 -10.12 -0.48 -2.49
C LEU A 23 -10.93 -0.25 -3.78
N GLU A 24 -10.79 -1.12 -4.78
CA GLU A 24 -11.62 -1.09 -6.00
C GLU A 24 -13.10 -1.28 -5.66
N TRP A 25 -13.40 -2.23 -4.77
CA TRP A 25 -14.76 -2.52 -4.35
C TRP A 25 -15.39 -1.35 -3.57
N ARG A 26 -14.57 -0.63 -2.79
CA ARG A 26 -14.99 0.60 -2.10
C ARG A 26 -15.20 1.79 -3.05
N GLY A 27 -14.77 1.66 -4.31
CA GLY A 27 -14.94 2.69 -5.34
C GLY A 27 -14.15 3.95 -5.05
N VAL A 28 -13.03 3.82 -4.33
CA VAL A 28 -12.13 4.93 -4.04
C VAL A 28 -11.08 5.05 -5.14
N GLU A 29 -10.69 6.26 -5.51
CA GLU A 29 -9.56 6.46 -6.43
C GLU A 29 -8.26 6.18 -5.66
N PHE A 30 -7.50 5.18 -6.12
CA PHE A 30 -6.21 4.84 -5.58
C PHE A 30 -5.18 4.57 -6.68
N VAL A 31 -3.90 4.71 -6.35
CA VAL A 31 -2.76 4.43 -7.21
C VAL A 31 -2.00 3.26 -6.62
N GLU A 32 -1.85 2.19 -7.39
CA GLU A 32 -1.04 1.04 -7.03
C GLU A 32 0.44 1.29 -7.37
N TYR A 33 1.33 1.00 -6.43
CA TYR A 33 2.78 1.07 -6.59
C TYR A 33 3.43 -0.24 -6.16
N ASP A 34 4.17 -0.86 -7.07
CA ASP A 34 4.91 -2.10 -6.78
C ASP A 34 6.28 -1.77 -6.15
N VAL A 35 6.44 -2.00 -4.85
CA VAL A 35 7.67 -1.69 -4.12
C VAL A 35 8.80 -2.71 -4.34
N GLU A 36 8.53 -3.80 -5.06
CA GLU A 36 9.51 -4.83 -5.41
C GLU A 36 10.25 -4.47 -6.70
N SER A 37 9.52 -3.98 -7.69
CA SER A 37 10.07 -3.53 -8.98
C SER A 37 10.52 -2.07 -8.95
N ASP A 38 9.90 -1.24 -8.10
CA ASP A 38 10.13 0.20 -8.05
C ASP A 38 10.77 0.62 -6.71
N ASP A 39 12.08 0.86 -6.74
CA ASP A 39 12.83 1.33 -5.57
C ASP A 39 12.32 2.69 -5.06
N GLU A 40 11.78 3.55 -5.94
CA GLU A 40 11.25 4.85 -5.54
C GLU A 40 9.95 4.67 -4.74
N ALA A 41 9.07 3.76 -5.16
CA ALA A 41 7.90 3.37 -4.39
C ALA A 41 8.28 2.83 -3.02
N ARG A 42 9.33 2.00 -2.94
CA ARG A 42 9.83 1.46 -1.67
C ARG A 42 10.33 2.57 -0.74
N GLU A 43 11.11 3.52 -1.25
CA GLU A 43 11.59 4.65 -0.46
C GLU A 43 10.45 5.54 0.03
N ARG A 44 9.43 5.80 -0.81
CA ARG A 44 8.23 6.54 -0.39
C ARG A 44 7.45 5.80 0.68
N MET A 45 7.20 4.50 0.52
CA MET A 45 6.58 3.66 1.53
C MET A 45 7.34 3.73 2.86
N LEU A 46 8.67 3.59 2.84
CA LEU A 46 9.51 3.71 4.03
C LEU A 46 9.42 5.08 4.69
N ALA A 47 9.40 6.15 3.90
CA ALA A 47 9.25 7.52 4.39
C ALA A 47 7.88 7.75 5.04
N LEU A 48 6.82 7.17 4.48
CA LEU A 48 5.45 7.24 4.99
C LEU A 48 5.24 6.39 6.26
N THR A 49 5.78 5.18 6.29
CA THR A 49 5.59 4.23 7.40
C THR A 49 6.62 4.35 8.51
N GLY A 50 7.60 5.26 8.37
CA GLY A 50 8.69 5.44 9.33
C GLY A 50 9.69 4.28 9.37
N GLY A 51 9.85 3.56 8.25
CA GLY A 51 10.79 2.46 8.11
C GLY A 51 10.18 1.05 8.17
N ASN A 52 8.85 0.92 8.18
CA ASN A 52 8.20 -0.39 8.11
C ASN A 52 8.19 -0.91 6.66
N ARG A 53 8.69 -2.15 6.50
CA ARG A 53 8.78 -2.88 5.22
C ARG A 53 7.69 -3.92 5.04
N THR A 54 6.58 -3.72 5.73
CA THR A 54 5.47 -4.67 5.74
C THR A 54 4.46 -4.25 4.70
N VAL A 55 4.29 -5.05 3.66
CA VAL A 55 3.29 -4.85 2.61
C VAL A 55 2.05 -5.73 2.87
N PRO A 56 0.85 -5.33 2.41
CA PRO A 56 0.54 -4.08 1.69
C PRO A 56 0.49 -2.86 2.61
N VAL A 57 0.80 -1.68 2.06
CA VAL A 57 0.67 -0.39 2.76
C VAL A 57 -0.32 0.50 2.04
N ILE A 58 -1.22 1.10 2.79
CA ILE A 58 -2.21 2.04 2.27
C ILE A 58 -1.94 3.40 2.90
N ALA A 59 -1.56 4.37 2.07
CA ALA A 59 -1.41 5.75 2.46
C ALA A 59 -2.62 6.55 1.95
N GLU A 60 -3.44 7.01 2.87
CA GLU A 60 -4.58 7.89 2.59
C GLU A 60 -4.25 9.29 3.14
N GLU A 61 -4.61 10.38 2.46
CA GLU A 61 -4.38 11.72 3.01
C GLU A 61 -5.23 11.98 4.28
N ASP A 62 -6.41 11.38 4.35
CA ASP A 62 -7.39 11.59 5.44
C ASP A 62 -7.18 10.63 6.63
N LYS A 63 -6.35 9.58 6.47
CA LYS A 63 -6.16 8.53 7.51
C LYS A 63 -4.69 8.25 7.78
N PRO A 64 -4.35 7.74 8.97
CA PRO A 64 -3.00 7.23 9.22
C PRO A 64 -2.65 6.12 8.22
N VAL A 65 -1.38 6.10 7.80
CA VAL A 65 -0.83 5.06 6.93
C VAL A 65 -1.10 3.69 7.54
N GLN A 66 -1.89 2.87 6.85
CA GLN A 66 -2.17 1.51 7.26
C GLN A 66 -1.07 0.59 6.76
N VAL A 67 -0.46 -0.14 7.69
CA VAL A 67 0.61 -1.09 7.41
C VAL A 67 0.10 -2.50 7.63
N GLY A 68 0.13 -3.32 6.58
CA GLY A 68 -0.41 -4.68 6.57
C GLY A 68 -1.92 -4.73 6.32
N TRP A 69 -2.39 -5.88 5.86
CA TRP A 69 -3.80 -6.16 5.60
C TRP A 69 -4.33 -7.16 6.64
N MET A 70 -5.26 -6.73 7.51
CA MET A 70 -5.86 -7.59 8.55
C MET A 70 -4.83 -8.28 9.48
N GLY A 71 -3.72 -7.62 9.80
CA GLY A 71 -2.65 -8.19 10.64
C GLY A 71 -1.79 -9.24 9.92
N GLN A 72 -2.01 -9.44 8.62
CA GLN A 72 -1.19 -10.24 7.73
C GLN A 72 -0.41 -9.26 6.84
N GLY A 73 0.90 -9.37 6.85
CA GLY A 73 1.76 -8.58 5.99
C GLY A 73 2.95 -9.42 5.55
N CYS A 74 3.33 -9.27 4.29
CA CYS A 74 4.57 -9.84 3.82
C CYS A 74 5.70 -8.85 4.12
N PHE A 75 6.84 -9.38 4.53
CA PHE A 75 8.04 -8.58 4.71
C PHE A 75 8.85 -8.66 3.43
N ILE A 76 9.25 -7.50 2.91
CA ILE A 76 10.24 -7.40 1.82
C ILE A 76 11.66 -7.14 2.37
#